data_AF-A0A959IS98-F1
#
_entry.id   AF-A0A959IS98-F1
#
_cell.length_a   1.000
_cell.length_b   1.000
_cell.length_c   1.000
_cell.angle_alpha   90.00
_cell.angle_beta   90.00
_cell.angle_gamma   90.00
#
_symmetry.space_group_name_H-M   'P 1'
#
loop_
_entity.id
_entity.type
_entity.pdbx_description
1 polymer ?
#
loop_
_entity_poly.entity_id
_entity_poly.type
_entity_poly.pdbx_seq_one_letter_code
_entity_poly.pdbx_strand_id
1 'polypeptide(L)'
;MKWINISRPGILIPALLLFVGLPLCLPGQDKKETKEDLVITERYQTLTFELTKEQELIAVLKSKEIAVSQSSKPVKFSKAIFFDENSSVTEVTRLDKNRYRPIPAIISDYESDGIFHSDIKLHLIEYVLREEGQSVEIHYQK
;
A
#
# COMPACT_ATOMS: atom_id res chain seq x y z
N MET A 1 -70.43 -22.85 -6.18
CA MET A 1 -71.21 -24.05 -5.81
C MET A 1 -70.51 -24.73 -4.63
N LYS A 2 -71.28 -25.06 -3.59
CA LYS A 2 -70.97 -25.86 -2.39
C LYS A 2 -69.86 -25.41 -1.42
N TRP A 3 -70.34 -24.92 -0.28
CA TRP A 3 -69.73 -24.98 1.04
C TRP A 3 -69.53 -26.43 1.49
N ILE A 4 -68.41 -26.74 2.17
CA ILE A 4 -68.37 -27.73 3.25
C ILE A 4 -67.41 -27.23 4.33
N ASN A 5 -67.97 -27.07 5.53
CA ASN A 5 -67.31 -26.80 6.79
C ASN A 5 -67.45 -28.11 7.61
N ILE A 6 -66.36 -28.70 8.10
CA ILE A 6 -66.41 -29.87 9.01
C ILE A 6 -65.37 -29.67 10.13
N SER A 7 -65.91 -29.34 11.30
CA SER A 7 -65.68 -29.92 12.64
C SER A 7 -64.26 -30.37 13.09
N ARG A 8 -63.86 -29.83 14.25
CA ARG A 8 -62.88 -30.34 15.24
C ARG A 8 -63.29 -31.76 15.76
N PRO A 9 -62.60 -32.45 16.71
CA PRO A 9 -61.37 -32.13 17.48
C PRO A 9 -60.35 -33.29 17.62
N GLY A 10 -59.20 -33.02 18.25
CA GLY A 10 -58.64 -33.98 19.21
C GLY A 10 -57.18 -34.38 19.06
N ILE A 11 -56.54 -34.37 20.23
CA ILE A 11 -55.45 -35.23 20.69
C ILE A 11 -54.04 -34.64 20.60
N LEU A 12 -53.57 -34.34 21.81
CA LEU A 12 -52.21 -34.05 22.22
C LEU A 12 -51.19 -35.04 21.65
N ILE A 13 -50.11 -34.51 21.09
CA ILE A 13 -48.82 -35.21 21.03
C ILE A 13 -47.78 -34.23 21.60
N PRO A 14 -47.08 -34.58 22.68
CA PRO A 14 -45.96 -33.77 23.14
C PRO A 14 -44.77 -34.06 22.21
N ALA A 15 -44.54 -33.18 21.22
CA ALA A 15 -43.33 -33.23 20.42
C ALA A 15 -42.17 -32.66 21.25
N LEU A 16 -41.43 -33.59 21.83
CA LEU A 16 -40.11 -33.46 22.43
C LEU A 16 -39.24 -32.50 21.61
N LEU A 17 -38.81 -31.40 22.24
CA LEU A 17 -37.80 -30.47 21.73
C LEU A 17 -36.45 -31.19 21.61
N LEU A 18 -36.21 -31.83 20.46
CA LEU A 18 -34.88 -32.22 20.01
C LEU A 18 -34.26 -31.00 19.31
N PHE A 19 -33.66 -30.12 20.10
CA PHE A 19 -32.69 -29.14 19.60
C PHE A 19 -31.43 -29.91 19.16
N VAL A 20 -31.49 -30.47 17.96
CA VAL A 20 -30.27 -30.89 17.25
C VAL A 20 -29.60 -29.59 16.81
N GLY A 21 -28.51 -29.24 17.50
CA GLY A 21 -27.71 -28.08 17.20
C GLY A 21 -27.22 -28.11 15.75
N LEU A 22 -27.93 -27.40 14.87
CA LEU A 22 -27.38 -26.98 13.60
C LEU A 22 -26.25 -25.99 13.91
N PRO A 23 -25.01 -26.23 13.46
CA PRO A 23 -24.05 -25.15 13.41
C PRO A 23 -24.63 -24.13 12.44
N LEU A 24 -25.06 -22.99 12.99
CA LEU A 24 -25.28 -21.77 12.22
C LEU A 24 -23.95 -21.46 11.53
N CYS A 25 -23.79 -21.95 10.29
CA CYS A 25 -22.91 -21.31 9.32
C CYS A 25 -23.48 -19.92 9.11
N LEU A 26 -23.08 -19.00 9.99
CA LEU A 26 -23.14 -17.58 9.71
C LEU A 26 -22.44 -17.41 8.37
N PRO A 27 -23.07 -16.79 7.35
CA PRO A 27 -22.33 -16.41 6.15
C PRO A 27 -21.12 -15.61 6.63
N GLY A 28 -19.93 -16.09 6.26
CA GLY A 28 -18.68 -15.43 6.59
C GLY A 28 -18.87 -13.96 6.27
N GLN A 29 -18.57 -13.10 7.24
CA GLN A 29 -18.50 -11.67 6.98
C GLN A 29 -17.58 -11.52 5.78
N ASP A 30 -18.15 -11.14 4.63
CA ASP A 30 -17.39 -10.70 3.48
C ASP A 30 -16.43 -9.65 4.03
N LYS A 31 -15.16 -10.04 4.18
CA LYS A 31 -14.10 -9.07 4.37
C LYS A 31 -14.16 -8.24 3.12
N LYS A 32 -14.82 -7.09 3.24
CA LYS A 32 -14.86 -6.06 2.21
C LYS A 32 -13.40 -5.72 1.95
N GLU A 33 -12.80 -6.33 0.93
CA GLU A 33 -11.45 -6.03 0.47
C GLU A 33 -11.44 -4.54 0.24
N THR A 34 -10.78 -3.84 1.13
CA THR A 34 -10.67 -2.39 1.05
C THR A 34 -9.68 -2.19 -0.08
N LYS A 35 -10.18 -1.83 -1.28
CA LYS A 35 -9.32 -1.50 -2.41
C LYS A 35 -8.32 -0.45 -1.93
N GLU A 36 -7.04 -0.77 -2.03
CA GLU A 36 -5.98 0.19 -1.74
C GLU A 36 -6.09 1.35 -2.75
N ASP A 37 -6.14 2.59 -2.26
CA ASP A 37 -6.26 3.78 -3.11
C ASP A 37 -5.01 4.00 -4.00
N LEU A 38 -3.90 3.33 -3.68
CA LEU A 38 -2.63 3.39 -4.41
C LEU A 38 -2.00 2.01 -4.47
N VAL A 39 -1.52 1.63 -5.65
CA VAL A 39 -0.86 0.34 -5.89
C VAL A 39 0.53 0.57 -6.48
N ILE A 40 1.53 -0.11 -5.92
CA ILE A 40 2.87 -0.18 -6.52
C ILE A 40 2.85 -1.25 -7.61
N THR A 41 2.94 -0.84 -8.87
CA THR A 41 2.86 -1.75 -10.02
C THR A 41 4.23 -2.32 -10.39
N GLU A 42 5.29 -1.53 -10.20
CA GLU A 42 6.65 -1.95 -10.50
C GLU A 42 7.62 -1.45 -9.43
N ARG A 43 8.57 -2.32 -9.06
CA ARG A 43 9.71 -1.96 -8.23
C ARG A 43 10.94 -2.67 -8.78
N TYR A 44 11.98 -1.89 -9.05
CA TYR A 44 13.24 -2.39 -9.56
C TYR A 44 14.40 -1.77 -8.79
N GLN A 45 15.42 -2.58 -8.53
CA GLN A 45 16.64 -2.17 -7.88
C GLN A 45 17.83 -2.85 -8.57
N THR A 46 18.90 -2.09 -8.78
CA THR A 46 20.17 -2.59 -9.29
C THR A 46 21.27 -2.13 -8.37
N LEU A 47 22.07 -3.08 -7.90
CA LEU A 47 23.31 -2.80 -7.19
C LEU A 47 24.47 -3.00 -8.17
N THR A 48 25.24 -1.94 -8.43
CA THR A 48 26.48 -2.00 -9.20
C THR A 48 27.66 -1.67 -8.30
N PHE A 49 28.79 -2.32 -8.57
CA PHE A 49 30.06 -1.96 -7.95
C PHE A 49 30.90 -1.26 -9.00
N GLU A 50 31.33 -0.05 -8.68
CA GLU A 50 32.05 0.82 -9.61
C GLU A 50 33.40 1.19 -9.00
N LEU A 51 34.46 1.18 -9.81
CA LEU A 51 35.75 1.70 -9.41
C LEU A 51 35.82 3.17 -9.81
N THR A 52 36.00 4.06 -8.86
CA THR A 52 36.12 5.50 -9.11
C THR A 52 37.43 5.82 -9.83
N LYS A 53 37.57 7.07 -10.30
CA LYS A 53 38.81 7.53 -10.95
C LYS A 53 39.99 7.51 -9.98
N GLU A 54 39.69 7.62 -8.69
CA GLU A 54 40.60 7.60 -7.56
C GLU A 54 40.96 6.17 -7.11
N GLN A 55 40.50 5.13 -7.84
CA GLN A 55 40.66 3.71 -7.50
C GLN A 55 39.94 3.26 -6.22
N GLU A 56 38.89 3.97 -5.83
CA GLU A 56 38.04 3.57 -4.71
C GLU A 56 36.91 2.67 -5.22
N LEU A 57 36.64 1.57 -4.53
CA LEU A 57 35.51 0.71 -4.85
C LEU A 57 34.26 1.27 -4.17
N ILE A 58 33.29 1.72 -4.96
CA ILE A 58 31.99 2.19 -4.47
C ILE A 58 30.88 1.21 -4.86
N ALA A 59 29.82 1.21 -4.06
CA ALA A 59 28.57 0.53 -4.40
C ALA A 59 27.53 1.58 -4.78
N VAL A 60 26.82 1.36 -5.88
CA VAL A 60 25.79 2.25 -6.41
C VAL A 60 24.48 1.49 -6.48
N LEU A 61 23.50 1.93 -5.70
CA LEU A 61 22.14 1.41 -5.70
C LEU A 61 21.25 2.32 -6.55
N LYS A 62 20.83 1.83 -7.73
CA LYS A 62 19.81 2.49 -8.54
C LYS A 62 18.45 1.88 -8.23
N SER A 63 17.45 2.70 -7.96
CA SER A 63 16.09 2.24 -7.69
C SER A 63 15.09 2.95 -8.61
N LYS A 64 14.11 2.18 -9.08
CA LYS A 64 12.95 2.64 -9.82
C LYS A 64 11.69 2.08 -9.15
N GLU A 65 10.68 2.91 -8.98
CA GLU A 65 9.38 2.49 -8.46
C GLU A 65 8.25 3.21 -9.19
N ILE A 66 7.21 2.47 -9.58
CA ILE A 66 6.01 3.01 -10.21
C ILE A 66 4.83 2.79 -9.28
N ALA A 67 4.16 3.88 -8.92
CA ALA A 67 2.92 3.90 -8.17
C ALA A 67 1.77 4.38 -9.06
N VAL A 68 0.61 3.74 -8.95
CA VAL A 68 -0.60 4.08 -9.72
C VAL A 68 -1.77 4.30 -8.77
N SER A 69 -2.51 5.38 -8.97
CA SER A 69 -3.74 5.66 -8.22
C SER A 69 -4.86 4.72 -8.68
N GLN A 70 -5.55 4.10 -7.72
CA GLN A 70 -6.80 3.35 -7.94
C GLN A 70 -8.02 4.15 -7.45
N SER A 71 -7.81 5.41 -7.04
CA SER A 71 -8.83 6.26 -6.45
C SER A 71 -9.17 7.43 -7.37
N SER A 72 -10.45 7.77 -7.43
CA SER A 72 -10.95 8.99 -8.07
C SER A 72 -10.71 10.26 -7.24
N LYS A 73 -10.29 10.10 -5.98
CA LYS A 73 -9.89 11.21 -5.10
C LYS A 73 -8.38 11.43 -5.16
N PRO A 74 -7.89 12.63 -4.83
CA PRO A 74 -6.45 12.85 -4.71
C PRO A 74 -5.81 11.96 -3.64
N VAL A 75 -4.75 11.24 -4.02
CA VAL A 75 -3.98 10.33 -3.17
C VAL A 75 -2.55 10.83 -3.05
N LYS A 76 -2.02 10.84 -1.82
CA LYS A 76 -0.63 11.21 -1.55
C LYS A 76 0.26 9.97 -1.63
N PHE A 77 1.17 9.96 -2.59
CA PHE A 77 2.32 9.07 -2.61
C PHE A 77 3.43 9.69 -1.76
N SER A 78 3.97 8.92 -0.81
CA SER A 78 5.11 9.34 0.01
C SER A 78 6.15 8.24 0.07
N LYS A 79 7.42 8.59 -0.08
CA LYS A 79 8.53 7.65 0.03
C LYS A 79 9.69 8.29 0.78
N ALA A 80 10.16 7.62 1.82
CA ALA A 80 11.37 8.01 2.53
C ALA A 80 12.55 7.19 2.01
N ILE A 81 13.66 7.87 1.72
CA ILE A 81 14.94 7.25 1.39
C ILE A 81 15.91 7.59 2.51
N PHE A 82 16.44 6.56 3.17
CA PHE A 82 17.37 6.71 4.28
C PHE A 82 18.80 6.75 3.75
N PHE A 83 19.61 7.66 4.25
CA PHE A 83 21.04 7.76 3.99
C PHE A 83 21.79 8.23 5.22
N ASP A 84 23.09 8.02 5.23
CA ASP A 84 23.98 8.30 6.36
C ASP A 84 25.25 9.01 5.87
N GLU A 85 26.24 9.20 6.74
CA GLU A 85 27.51 9.84 6.38
C GLU A 85 28.31 9.07 5.31
N ASN A 86 28.01 7.78 5.10
CA ASN A 86 28.71 6.91 4.16
C ASN A 86 27.95 6.76 2.82
N SER A 87 26.81 7.43 2.65
CA SER A 87 25.97 7.28 1.46
C SER A 87 25.31 8.60 1.06
N SER A 88 25.03 8.78 -0.22
CA SER A 88 24.43 10.02 -0.71
C SER A 88 23.29 9.70 -1.67
N VAL A 89 22.15 10.36 -1.50
CA VAL A 89 21.02 10.21 -2.43
C VAL A 89 21.14 11.24 -3.55
N THR A 90 21.24 10.77 -4.79
CA THR A 90 21.32 11.60 -5.98
C THR A 90 20.24 11.23 -7.00
N GLU A 91 20.05 12.09 -8.00
CA GLU A 91 19.18 11.84 -9.16
C GLU A 91 17.72 11.52 -8.81
N VAL A 92 17.19 12.13 -7.75
CA VAL A 92 15.78 11.98 -7.38
C VAL A 92 14.88 12.67 -8.40
N THR A 93 14.29 11.88 -9.28
CA THR A 93 13.44 12.39 -10.36
C THR A 93 12.10 11.68 -10.41
N ARG A 94 11.10 12.39 -10.93
CA ARG A 94 9.80 11.83 -11.30
C ARG A 94 9.56 11.91 -12.80
N LEU A 95 8.91 10.91 -13.38
CA LEU A 95 8.37 11.01 -14.74
C LEU A 95 6.95 11.59 -14.70
N ASP A 96 6.75 12.75 -15.33
CA ASP A 96 5.44 13.40 -15.50
C ASP A 96 5.22 13.71 -16.99
N LYS A 97 4.19 13.12 -17.61
CA LYS A 97 3.86 13.30 -19.04
C LYS A 97 5.08 13.15 -19.96
N ASN A 98 5.84 12.06 -19.79
CA ASN A 98 7.08 11.75 -20.52
C ASN A 98 8.26 12.71 -20.29
N ARG A 99 8.23 13.53 -19.23
CA ARG A 99 9.38 14.37 -18.84
C ARG A 99 9.84 14.06 -17.44
N TYR A 100 11.12 13.77 -17.30
CA TYR A 100 11.76 13.68 -16.00
C TYR A 100 11.83 15.07 -15.37
N ARG A 101 11.37 15.17 -14.12
CA ARG A 101 11.47 16.38 -13.30
C ARG A 101 12.17 16.06 -12.00
N PRO A 102 13.14 16.88 -11.57
CA PRO A 102 13.73 16.71 -10.24
C PRO A 102 12.67 16.91 -9.17
N ILE A 103 12.75 16.13 -8.11
CA ILE A 103 11.92 16.31 -6.91
C ILE A 103 12.78 17.07 -5.88
N PRO A 104 12.30 18.19 -5.33
CA PRO A 104 13.02 18.88 -4.27
C PRO A 104 13.26 17.96 -3.08
N ALA A 105 14.50 17.93 -2.60
CA ALA A 105 14.86 17.15 -1.42
C ALA A 105 14.29 17.84 -0.17
N ILE A 106 13.49 17.11 0.60
CA ILE A 106 13.21 17.45 1.99
C ILE A 106 14.11 16.55 2.82
N ILE A 107 15.16 17.14 3.40
CA ILE A 107 16.12 16.43 4.26
C ILE A 107 15.76 16.68 5.72
N SER A 108 15.56 15.60 6.48
CA SER A 108 15.26 15.64 7.92
C SER A 108 16.14 14.66 8.67
N ASP A 109 16.39 14.96 9.94
CA ASP A 109 16.90 13.97 10.90
C ASP A 109 15.85 12.86 11.09
N TYR A 110 16.33 11.64 11.35
CA TYR A 110 15.46 10.52 11.66
C TYR A 110 15.14 10.50 13.16
N GLU A 111 13.86 10.44 13.51
CA GLU A 111 13.39 10.27 14.89
C GLU A 111 12.69 8.91 15.00
N SER A 112 13.09 8.11 16.00
CA SER A 112 12.43 6.85 16.35
C SER A 112 12.23 6.81 17.86
N ASP A 113 11.00 6.53 18.30
CA ASP A 113 10.65 6.41 19.73
C ASP A 113 11.08 7.62 20.59
N GLY A 114 11.07 8.82 20.02
CA GLY A 114 11.48 10.06 20.69
C GLY A 114 12.99 10.29 20.75
N ILE A 115 13.79 9.45 20.06
CA ILE A 115 15.25 9.57 19.96
C ILE A 115 15.61 10.06 18.56
N PHE A 116 16.35 11.17 18.50
CA PHE A 116 16.91 11.69 17.25
C PHE A 116 18.22 10.99 16.91
N HIS A 117 18.30 10.48 15.69
CA HIS A 117 19.48 9.87 15.09
C HIS A 117 20.14 10.89 14.16
N SER A 118 21.24 11.51 14.60
CA SER A 118 21.94 12.55 13.84
C SER A 118 22.72 11.99 12.64
N ASP A 119 23.08 10.71 12.73
CA ASP A 119 23.83 9.91 11.76
C ASP A 119 22.96 9.46 10.57
N ILE A 120 21.64 9.39 10.76
CA ILE A 120 20.69 8.97 9.74
C ILE A 120 19.85 10.15 9.28
N LYS A 121 19.87 10.41 7.97
CA LYS A 121 19.06 11.41 7.30
C LYS A 121 17.98 10.76 6.45
N LEU A 122 16.85 11.46 6.35
CA LEU A 122 15.71 11.12 5.52
C LEU A 122 15.64 12.04 4.33
N HIS A 123 15.62 11.49 3.11
CA HIS A 123 15.16 12.21 1.93
C HIS A 123 13.69 11.83 1.70
N LEU A 124 12.78 12.75 2.01
CA LEU A 124 11.35 12.53 1.85
C LEU A 124 10.89 13.00 0.46
N ILE A 125 10.25 12.08 -0.26
CA ILE A 125 9.60 12.32 -1.54
C ILE A 125 8.10 12.35 -1.28
N GLU A 126 7.44 13.44 -1.65
CA GLU A 126 5.98 13.55 -1.59
C GLU A 126 5.42 13.95 -2.96
N TYR A 127 4.35 13.27 -3.38
CA TYR A 127 3.65 13.58 -4.61
C TYR A 127 2.15 13.31 -4.47
N VAL A 128 1.32 14.10 -5.13
CA VAL A 128 -0.14 13.93 -5.11
C VAL A 128 -0.61 13.50 -6.48
N LEU A 129 -1.14 12.28 -6.56
CA LEU A 129 -1.88 11.75 -7.70
C LEU A 129 -3.32 12.25 -7.58
N ARG A 130 -3.83 12.97 -8.57
CA ARG A 130 -5.14 13.66 -8.51
C ARG A 130 -6.27 12.85 -9.13
N GLU A 131 -5.94 11.92 -10.01
CA GLU A 131 -6.89 11.20 -10.86
C GLU A 131 -6.64 9.68 -10.79
N GLU A 132 -7.70 8.90 -10.96
CA GLU A 132 -7.61 7.44 -11.06
C GLU A 132 -6.80 7.05 -12.31
N GLY A 133 -5.93 6.05 -12.18
CA GLY A 133 -5.03 5.63 -13.25
C GLY A 133 -3.81 6.54 -13.46
N GLN A 134 -3.72 7.69 -12.77
CA GLN A 134 -2.50 8.49 -12.80
C GLN A 134 -1.34 7.72 -12.15
N SER A 135 -0.18 7.75 -12.79
CA SER A 135 1.04 7.14 -12.27
C SER A 135 2.10 8.18 -11.90
N VAL A 136 2.97 7.79 -10.97
CA VAL A 136 4.24 8.46 -10.71
C VAL A 136 5.33 7.41 -10.71
N GLU A 137 6.37 7.67 -11.49
CA GLU A 137 7.59 6.86 -11.53
C GLU A 137 8.70 7.63 -10.83
N ILE A 138 9.33 7.02 -9.83
CA ILE A 138 10.39 7.61 -9.02
C ILE A 138 11.70 6.89 -9.31
N HIS A 139 12.74 7.67 -9.59
CA HIS A 139 14.11 7.19 -9.69
C HIS A 139 14.96 7.82 -8.61
N TYR A 140 15.89 7.06 -8.05
CA TYR A 140 16.98 7.60 -7.24
C TYR A 140 18.21 6.71 -7.33
N GLN A 141 19.37 7.31 -7.08
CA GLN A 141 20.64 6.63 -6.87
C GLN A 141 21.09 6.86 -5.43
N LYS A 142 21.62 5.82 -4.78
CA LYS A 142 22.23 5.87 -3.44
C LYS A 142 23.60 5.24 -3.46
#